data_AF-A0AA96MSR6-F1
#
_entry.id   AF-A0AA96MSR6-F1
#
_cell.length_a   1.000
_cell.length_b   1.000
_cell.length_c   1.000
_cell.angle_alpha   90.00
_cell.angle_beta   90.00
_cell.angle_gamma   90.00
#
_symmetry.space_group_name_H-M   'P 1'
#
loop_
_entity.id
_entity.type
_entity.pdbx_description
1 polymer ?
#
loop_
_entity_poly.entity_id
_entity_poly.type
_entity_poly.pdbx_seq_one_letter_code
_entity_poly.pdbx_strand_id
1 'polypeptide(L)'
;MGPVHKIIEVTLQLINTLQDEVDRDEKIMKVDHLLEKREGLLKQLESPYSQEEMAAGKQVIELSKQLKELLLKEKLSIQHDIKTFNQKKETSSKYIHSYESISTDGIFYDKRN
;
A
#
# COMPACT_ATOMS: atom_id res chain seq x y z
N MET A 1 -25.22 19.35 5.23
CA MET A 1 -23.79 19.02 5.00
C MET A 1 -23.54 19.03 3.50
N GLY A 2 -22.79 20.01 3.00
CA GLY A 2 -22.49 20.14 1.56
C GLY A 2 -21.54 19.05 1.02
N PRO A 3 -21.42 18.91 -0.30
CA PRO A 3 -20.58 17.89 -0.94
C PRO A 3 -19.10 18.00 -0.56
N VAL A 4 -18.59 19.23 -0.37
CA VAL A 4 -17.20 19.50 0.05
C VAL A 4 -16.91 18.92 1.44
N HIS A 5 -17.86 19.02 2.38
CA HIS A 5 -17.70 18.45 3.72
C HIS A 5 -17.59 16.92 3.69
N LYS A 6 -18.36 16.25 2.83
CA LYS A 6 -18.28 14.79 2.66
C LYS A 6 -16.91 14.36 2.13
N ILE A 7 -16.31 15.15 1.24
CA ILE A 7 -14.96 14.88 0.72
C ILE A 7 -13.92 15.02 1.83
N ILE A 8 -14.04 16.04 2.69
CA ILE A 8 -13.16 16.21 3.86
C ILE A 8 -13.27 14.98 4.76
N GLU A 9 -14.48 14.55 5.09
CA GLU A 9 -14.73 13.39 5.96
C GLU A 9 -14.11 12.11 5.38
N VAL A 10 -14.36 11.80 4.10
CA VAL A 10 -13.79 10.62 3.44
C VAL A 10 -12.27 10.71 3.34
N THR A 11 -11.72 11.91 3.12
CA THR A 11 -10.26 12.11 3.06
C THR A 11 -9.61 11.88 4.43
N LEU A 12 -10.26 12.32 5.52
CA LEU A 12 -9.80 12.04 6.89
C LEU A 12 -9.89 10.55 7.22
N GLN A 13 -10.97 9.88 6.83
CA GLN A 13 -11.10 8.42 6.99
C GLN A 13 -10.00 7.67 6.24
N LEU A 14 -9.64 8.09 5.03
CA LEU A 14 -8.51 7.53 4.27
C LEU A 14 -7.19 7.71 5.01
N ILE A 15 -6.90 8.93 5.47
CA ILE A 15 -5.67 9.24 6.21
C ILE A 15 -5.57 8.36 7.46
N ASN A 16 -6.64 8.28 8.25
CA ASN A 16 -6.67 7.44 9.45
C ASN A 16 -6.45 5.97 9.11
N THR A 17 -7.15 5.45 8.09
CA THR A 17 -7.00 4.05 7.65
C THR A 17 -5.57 3.74 7.18
N LEU A 18 -4.91 4.69 6.52
CA LEU A 18 -3.53 4.53 6.07
C LEU A 18 -2.50 4.57 7.21
N GLN A 19 -2.81 5.27 8.30
CA GLN A 19 -1.96 5.40 9.48
C GLN A 19 -2.21 4.31 10.53
N ASP A 20 -3.37 3.66 10.50
CA ASP A 20 -3.74 2.63 11.45
C ASP A 20 -3.01 1.30 11.16
N GLU A 21 -2.74 0.56 12.24
CA GLU A 21 -2.05 -0.74 12.22
C GLU A 21 -3.08 -1.86 12.21
N VAL A 22 -3.86 -1.94 11.13
CA VAL A 22 -4.88 -2.97 10.88
C VAL A 22 -4.31 -4.08 9.99
N ASP A 23 -5.04 -5.21 9.91
CA ASP A 23 -4.73 -6.26 8.95
C ASP A 23 -4.61 -5.69 7.53
N ARG A 24 -3.63 -6.20 6.78
CA ARG A 24 -3.26 -5.67 5.47
C ARG A 24 -4.40 -5.81 4.46
N ASP A 25 -5.07 -6.96 4.42
CA ASP A 25 -6.13 -7.22 3.45
C ASP A 25 -7.35 -6.35 3.78
N GLU A 26 -7.68 -6.24 5.07
CA GLU A 26 -8.73 -5.34 5.54
C GLU A 26 -8.43 -3.87 5.22
N LYS A 27 -7.18 -3.44 5.43
CA LYS A 27 -6.71 -2.08 5.10
C LYS A 27 -6.87 -1.79 3.61
N ILE A 28 -6.46 -2.73 2.74
CA ILE A 28 -6.59 -2.59 1.27
C ILE A 28 -8.06 -2.42 0.88
N MET A 29 -8.94 -3.31 1.36
CA MET A 29 -10.36 -3.23 1.04
C MET A 29 -10.98 -1.90 1.46
N LYS A 30 -10.64 -1.40 2.67
CA LYS A 30 -11.14 -0.12 3.16
C LYS A 30 -10.61 1.05 2.34
N VAL A 31 -9.31 1.06 2.01
CA VAL A 31 -8.68 2.12 1.22
C VAL A 31 -9.31 2.18 -0.17
N ASP A 32 -9.48 1.05 -0.86
CA ASP A 32 -10.10 1.00 -2.19
C ASP A 32 -11.53 1.52 -2.16
N HIS A 33 -12.35 1.05 -1.21
CA HIS A 33 -13.73 1.53 -1.07
C HIS A 33 -13.82 3.04 -0.81
N LEU A 34 -12.94 3.57 0.05
CA LEU A 34 -12.92 4.99 0.36
C LEU A 34 -12.40 5.84 -0.82
N LEU A 35 -11.46 5.33 -1.61
CA LEU A 35 -10.98 5.99 -2.83
C LEU A 35 -12.10 6.11 -3.87
N GLU A 36 -12.84 5.02 -4.13
CA GLU A 36 -13.99 5.02 -5.04
C GLU A 36 -15.06 6.02 -4.57
N LYS A 37 -15.40 5.99 -3.27
CA LYS A 37 -16.35 6.93 -2.68
C LYS A 37 -15.90 8.38 -2.85
N ARG A 38 -14.61 8.66 -2.62
CA ARG A 38 -14.04 10.00 -2.80
C ARG A 38 -14.10 10.45 -4.26
N GLU A 39 -13.78 9.57 -5.20
CA GLU A 39 -13.85 9.87 -6.64
C GLU A 39 -15.29 10.18 -7.07
N GLY A 40 -16.27 9.40 -6.60
CA GLY A 40 -17.68 9.66 -6.87
C GLY A 40 -18.14 11.03 -6.37
N LEU A 41 -17.73 11.42 -5.15
CA LEU A 41 -18.03 12.74 -4.59
C LEU A 41 -17.35 13.88 -5.35
N LEU A 42 -16.11 13.68 -5.80
CA LEU A 42 -15.39 14.69 -6.59
C LEU A 42 -16.03 14.92 -7.97
N LYS A 43 -16.57 13.87 -8.60
CA LYS A 43 -17.30 13.99 -9.87
C LYS A 43 -18.61 14.76 -9.74
N GLN A 44 -19.19 14.80 -8.55
CA GLN A 44 -20.44 15.53 -8.26
C GLN A 44 -20.18 17.01 -7.91
N LEU A 45 -18.92 17.44 -7.79
CA LEU A 45 -18.59 18.83 -7.57
C LEU A 45 -18.78 19.61 -8.89
N GLU A 46 -19.89 20.31 -9.01
CA GLU A 46 -20.15 21.25 -10.10
C GLU A 46 -20.24 22.69 -9.57
N SER A 47 -19.82 23.63 -10.42
CA SER A 47 -19.92 25.07 -10.17
C SER A 47 -21.38 25.52 -10.30
N PRO A 48 -21.88 26.52 -9.54
CA PRO A 48 -21.13 27.50 -8.74
C PRO A 48 -20.91 27.11 -7.27
N TYR A 49 -19.69 27.34 -6.78
CA TYR A 49 -19.34 27.15 -5.37
C TYR A 49 -19.69 28.38 -4.53
N SER A 50 -20.28 28.14 -3.36
CA SER A 50 -20.49 29.16 -2.33
C SER A 50 -19.16 29.61 -1.69
N GLN A 51 -19.16 30.77 -1.04
CA GLN A 51 -17.99 31.29 -0.34
C GLN A 51 -17.52 30.36 0.80
N GLU A 52 -18.45 29.67 1.45
CA GLU A 52 -18.18 28.64 2.46
C GLU A 52 -17.47 27.41 1.85
N GLU A 53 -17.91 26.98 0.67
CA GLU A 53 -17.29 25.87 -0.07
C GLU A 53 -15.89 26.23 -0.58
N MET A 54 -15.65 27.48 -0.96
CA MET A 54 -14.31 27.94 -1.31
C MET A 54 -13.34 27.89 -0.12
N ALA A 55 -13.80 28.25 1.08
CA ALA A 55 -13.00 28.15 2.29
C ALA A 55 -12.71 26.68 2.64
N ALA A 56 -13.71 25.81 2.62
CA ALA A 56 -13.57 24.38 2.85
C ALA A 56 -12.70 23.70 1.77
N GLY A 57 -12.71 24.20 0.54
CA GLY A 57 -11.86 23.71 -0.55
C GLY A 57 -10.36 23.82 -0.25
N LYS A 58 -9.93 24.87 0.48
CA LYS A 58 -8.53 24.98 0.94
C LYS A 58 -8.14 23.84 1.87
N GLN A 59 -9.04 23.44 2.76
CA GLN A 59 -8.83 22.30 3.65
C GLN A 59 -8.74 20.99 2.86
N VAL A 60 -9.60 20.80 1.86
CA VAL A 60 -9.54 19.62 0.95
C VAL A 60 -8.19 19.52 0.26
N ILE A 61 -7.63 20.63 -0.22
CA ILE A 61 -6.32 20.65 -0.88
C ILE A 61 -5.22 20.20 0.08
N GLU A 62 -5.21 20.71 1.32
CA GLU A 62 -4.17 20.38 2.29
C GLU A 62 -4.25 18.91 2.72
N LEU A 63 -5.44 18.41 3.04
CA LEU A 63 -5.65 17.00 3.35
C LEU A 63 -5.30 16.09 2.16
N SER A 64 -5.53 16.55 0.93
CA SER A 64 -5.16 15.79 -0.26
C SER A 64 -3.65 15.66 -0.45
N LYS A 65 -2.85 16.65 -0.03
CA LYS A 65 -1.38 16.54 -0.03
C LYS A 65 -0.93 15.48 0.97
N GLN A 66 -1.43 15.55 2.20
CA GLN A 66 -1.12 14.56 3.24
C GLN A 66 -1.52 13.14 2.79
N LEU A 67 -2.73 12.98 2.24
CA LEU A 67 -3.20 11.71 1.70
C LEU A 67 -2.26 11.18 0.61
N LYS A 68 -1.82 12.05 -0.30
CA LYS A 68 -0.89 11.67 -1.38
C LYS A 68 0.44 11.14 -0.84
N GLU A 69 1.00 11.78 0.19
CA GLU A 69 2.25 11.32 0.81
C GLU A 69 2.10 9.94 1.45
N LEU A 70 0.98 9.69 2.16
CA LEU A 70 0.70 8.39 2.75
C LEU A 70 0.53 7.28 1.69
N LEU A 71 -0.21 7.56 0.62
CA LEU A 71 -0.38 6.61 -0.49
C LEU A 71 0.96 6.31 -1.20
N LEU A 72 1.84 7.30 -1.35
CA LEU A 72 3.18 7.09 -1.89
C LEU A 72 4.02 6.20 -0.98
N LYS A 73 3.96 6.42 0.35
CA LYS A 73 4.65 5.57 1.32
C LYS A 73 4.15 4.13 1.25
N GLU A 74 2.83 3.92 1.21
CA GLU A 74 2.22 2.60 1.11
C GLU A 74 2.65 1.89 -0.20
N LYS A 75 2.62 2.62 -1.33
CA LYS A 75 3.11 2.12 -2.62
C LYS A 75 4.58 1.67 -2.55
N LEU A 76 5.45 2.46 -1.92
CA LEU A 76 6.87 2.12 -1.78
C LEU A 76 7.05 0.87 -0.90
N SER A 77 6.25 0.73 0.16
CA SER A 77 6.25 -0.48 1.00
C SER A 77 5.89 -1.72 0.19
N ILE A 78 4.80 -1.66 -0.59
CA ILE A 78 4.37 -2.77 -1.46
C ILE A 78 5.45 -3.13 -2.48
N GLN A 79 6.11 -2.13 -3.09
CA GLN A 79 7.21 -2.37 -4.02
C GLN A 79 8.41 -3.06 -3.35
N HIS A 80 8.73 -2.67 -2.11
CA HIS A 80 9.78 -3.31 -1.33
C HIS A 80 9.46 -4.78 -1.01
N ASP A 81 8.21 -5.07 -0.64
CA ASP A 81 7.75 -6.44 -0.36
C ASP A 81 7.88 -7.34 -1.59
N ILE A 82 7.45 -6.85 -2.75
CA ILE A 82 7.56 -7.58 -4.04
C ILE A 82 9.03 -7.87 -4.35
N LYS A 83 9.91 -6.88 -4.21
CA LYS A 83 11.35 -7.06 -4.45
C LYS A 83 11.94 -8.11 -3.52
N THR A 84 11.62 -8.04 -2.23
CA THR A 84 12.12 -8.96 -1.21
C THR A 84 11.61 -10.39 -1.44
N PHE A 85 10.34 -10.54 -1.83
CA PHE A 85 9.76 -11.83 -2.21
C PHE A 85 10.51 -12.46 -3.39
N ASN A 86 10.76 -11.70 -4.45
CA ASN A 86 11.49 -12.18 -5.62
C ASN A 86 12.93 -12.59 -5.29
N GLN A 87 13.64 -11.80 -4.46
CA GLN A 87 14.99 -12.13 -4.01
C GLN A 87 15.04 -13.43 -3.19
N LYS A 88 14.06 -13.66 -2.30
CA LYS A 88 13.95 -14.91 -1.54
C LYS A 88 13.73 -16.12 -2.45
N LYS A 89 12.90 -15.96 -3.49
CA LYS A 89 12.66 -17.01 -4.50
C LYS A 89 13.94 -17.37 -5.26
N GLU A 90 14.67 -16.36 -5.76
CA GLU A 90 15.95 -16.58 -6.46
C GLU A 90 16.98 -17.26 -5.56
N THR A 91 17.10 -16.80 -4.31
CA THR A 91 18.04 -17.36 -3.35
C THR A 91 17.70 -18.82 -3.03
N SER A 92 16.43 -19.13 -2.80
CA SER A 92 15.97 -20.50 -2.53
C SER A 92 16.23 -21.44 -3.71
N SER A 93 16.01 -20.97 -4.95
CA SER A 93 16.31 -21.75 -6.16
C SER A 93 17.81 -22.01 -6.32
N LYS A 94 18.68 -21.04 -6.00
CA LYS A 94 20.15 -21.21 -6.04
C LYS A 94 20.63 -22.25 -5.02
N TYR A 95 20.08 -22.24 -3.79
CA TYR A 95 20.43 -23.24 -2.77
C TYR A 95 20.04 -24.65 -3.22
N ILE A 96 18.85 -24.86 -3.79
CA ILE A 96 18.42 -26.19 -4.27
C ILE A 96 19.37 -26.72 -5.35
N HIS A 97 19.74 -25.88 -6.33
CA HIS A 97 20.64 -26.29 -7.40
C HIS A 97 22.10 -26.49 -6.96
N SER A 98 22.54 -25.89 -5.85
CA SER A 98 23.88 -26.13 -5.27
C SER A 98 24.00 -27.46 -4.52
N TYR A 99 22.88 -28.05 -4.05
CA TYR A 99 22.88 -29.38 -3.43
C TYR A 99 22.58 -30.49 -4.43
N GLU A 100 21.83 -30.21 -5.51
CA GLU A 100 21.63 -31.18 -6.61
C GLU A 100 22.93 -31.53 -7.34
N SER A 101 23.88 -30.58 -7.44
CA SER A 101 25.21 -30.84 -8.04
C SER A 101 26.19 -31.56 -7.11
N ILE A 102 25.82 -31.85 -5.85
CA ILE A 102 26.59 -32.67 -4.90
C ILE A 102 25.95 -34.06 -4.82
N SER A 103 25.82 -34.69 -5.98
CA SER A 103 25.53 -36.12 -6.14
C SER A 103 26.32 -36.54 -7.40
N THR A 104 27.20 -37.52 -7.43
CA THR A 104 27.60 -38.60 -6.53
C THR A 104 29.01 -39.05 -6.96
N ASP A 105 30.01 -38.94 -6.10
CA ASP A 105 31.08 -39.96 -6.08
C ASP A 105 31.51 -40.11 -4.63
N GLY A 106 30.94 -41.13 -3.99
CA GLY A 106 31.01 -41.33 -2.55
C GLY A 106 32.43 -41.68 -2.11
N ILE A 107 32.98 -40.91 -1.18
CA ILE A 107 34.13 -41.35 -0.40
C ILE A 107 33.76 -41.24 1.08
N PHE A 108 33.27 -42.36 1.63
CA PHE A 108 33.19 -42.57 3.07
C PHE A 108 34.59 -42.96 3.57
N TYR A 109 35.23 -42.07 4.33
CA TYR A 109 36.41 -42.45 5.11
C TYR A 109 35.94 -43.14 6.39
N ASP A 110 35.90 -44.48 6.39
CA ASP A 110 35.91 -45.24 7.65
C ASP A 110 37.33 -45.16 8.21
N LYS A 111 37.59 -44.17 9.07
CA LYS A 111 38.79 -44.17 9.90
C LYS A 111 38.57 -45.12 11.07
N ARG A 112 39.07 -46.35 10.91
CA ARG A 112 39.43 -47.20 12.04
C ARG A 112 40.93 -47.14 12.30
N ASN A 113 41.25 -46.86 13.57
CA ASN A 113 42.54 -46.77 14.26
C ASN A 113 43.31 -45.46 14.12
#